data_AF-A0A1Z8Y9C3-F1
#
_entry.id   AF-A0A1Z8Y9C3-F1
#
_cell.length_a   1.000
_cell.length_b   1.000
_cell.length_c   1.000
_cell.angle_alpha   90.00
_cell.angle_beta   90.00
_cell.angle_gamma   90.00
#
_symmetry.space_group_name_H-M   'P 1'
#
loop_
_entity.id
_entity.type
_entity.pdbx_description
1 polymer ?
#
loop_
_entity_poly.entity_id
_entity_poly.type
_entity_poly.pdbx_seq_one_letter_code
_entity_poly.pdbx_strand_id
1 'polypeptide(L)'
;MDTEIQEHEVGTTRTPFGFCLKCTHELIAEGDGRCSECGLAFNPRSRRSYYAFQPGWMAKRFLAPPGVLWWLTFLFLSIYLMAASYAPGGFLIAEILGGFALVVAGGFYLLCLISSLLVHLRFGRIWWGARQLWWLVGPCIVLIGLLLIFLQFPIRVGFSYSRSAMEAQVALTAPGPPASRPAWLGLYPVRYDGNRPNLLLVRGAGFINSNGFVHLPNVEGTDYFEEGDLRAWRFDGDWFLAELQF
;
A
#
# COMPACT_ATOMS: atom_id res chain seq x y z
N MET A 1 10.75 -63.39 -48.93
CA MET A 1 10.13 -62.06 -49.13
C MET A 1 10.13 -61.44 -47.76
N ASP A 2 11.30 -60.96 -47.37
CA ASP A 2 11.66 -60.65 -45.99
C ASP A 2 11.61 -59.14 -45.84
N THR A 3 10.60 -58.68 -45.11
CA THR A 3 10.39 -57.26 -44.84
C THR A 3 11.17 -56.94 -43.57
N GLU A 4 12.39 -56.47 -43.76
CA GLU A 4 13.28 -56.01 -42.70
C GLU A 4 12.70 -54.69 -42.14
N ILE A 5 12.03 -54.79 -40.99
CA ILE A 5 11.54 -53.64 -40.23
C ILE A 5 12.78 -52.97 -39.62
N GLN A 6 13.23 -51.87 -40.21
CA GLN A 6 14.19 -50.97 -39.58
C GLN A 6 13.51 -50.35 -38.34
N GLU A 7 13.77 -50.94 -37.18
CA GLU A 7 13.61 -50.29 -35.90
C GLU A 7 14.53 -49.06 -35.89
N HIS A 8 13.96 -47.90 -36.18
CA HIS A 8 14.60 -46.63 -35.86
C HIS A 8 14.81 -46.62 -34.34
N GLU A 9 16.06 -46.81 -33.91
CA GLU A 9 16.48 -46.50 -32.55
C GLU A 9 16.21 -45.01 -32.29
N VAL A 10 15.02 -44.72 -31.73
CA VAL A 10 14.71 -43.44 -31.10
C VAL A 10 15.42 -43.43 -29.75
N GLY A 11 16.75 -43.39 -29.82
CA GLY A 11 17.66 -43.68 -28.71
C GLY A 11 18.59 -42.53 -28.35
N THR A 12 18.28 -41.28 -28.72
CA THR A 12 18.98 -40.13 -28.13
C THR A 12 18.19 -39.64 -26.93
N THR A 13 18.58 -40.11 -25.75
CA THR A 13 18.23 -39.49 -24.47
C THR A 13 18.70 -38.04 -24.50
N ARG A 14 17.79 -37.15 -24.89
CA ARG A 14 17.99 -35.69 -24.93
C ARG A 14 18.22 -35.21 -23.50
N THR A 15 19.49 -35.14 -23.10
CA THR A 15 19.83 -34.58 -21.80
C THR A 15 19.62 -33.06 -21.85
N PRO A 16 18.75 -32.50 -20.99
CA PRO A 16 18.56 -31.06 -20.93
C PRO A 16 19.85 -30.41 -20.46
N PHE A 17 20.34 -29.40 -21.19
CA PHE A 17 21.59 -28.71 -20.83
C PHE A 17 21.36 -27.50 -19.92
N GLY A 18 20.10 -27.10 -19.73
CA GLY A 18 19.70 -25.99 -18.85
C GLY A 18 18.24 -25.59 -19.01
N PHE A 19 17.86 -24.45 -18.41
CA PHE A 19 16.49 -23.93 -18.43
C PHE A 19 16.42 -22.52 -19.01
N CYS A 20 15.35 -22.22 -19.73
CA CYS A 20 15.11 -20.92 -20.35
C CYS A 20 15.02 -19.81 -19.30
N LEU A 21 15.69 -18.67 -19.54
CA LEU A 21 15.63 -17.50 -18.67
C LEU A 21 14.22 -16.87 -18.56
N LYS A 22 13.35 -17.07 -19.55
CA LYS A 22 12.02 -16.43 -19.60
C LYS A 22 10.91 -17.34 -19.07
N CYS A 23 10.78 -18.55 -19.62
CA CYS A 23 9.70 -19.47 -19.27
C CYS A 23 10.12 -20.60 -18.33
N THR A 24 11.42 -20.71 -18.00
CA THR A 24 11.98 -21.83 -17.20
C THR A 24 11.76 -23.22 -17.79
N HIS A 25 11.36 -23.32 -19.07
CA HIS A 25 11.27 -24.58 -19.79
C HIS A 25 12.66 -25.17 -20.04
N GLU A 26 12.75 -26.49 -20.06
CA GLU A 26 14.00 -27.21 -20.35
C GLU A 26 14.49 -26.86 -21.76
N LEU A 27 15.79 -26.59 -21.87
CA LEU A 27 16.42 -26.31 -23.14
C LEU A 27 17.15 -27.57 -23.62
N ILE A 28 16.86 -27.93 -24.87
CA ILE A 28 17.48 -29.04 -25.58
C ILE A 28 18.48 -28.42 -26.57
N ALA A 29 19.68 -28.99 -26.67
CA ALA A 29 20.76 -28.42 -27.48
C ALA A 29 20.56 -28.60 -29.00
N GLU A 30 19.45 -29.20 -29.44
CA GLU A 30 19.13 -29.41 -30.85
C GLU A 30 18.44 -28.18 -31.46
N GLY A 31 19.05 -27.61 -32.52
CA GLY A 31 18.46 -26.56 -33.36
C GLY A 31 19.06 -25.16 -33.19
N ASP A 32 18.30 -24.15 -33.61
CA ASP A 32 18.72 -22.76 -33.86
C ASP A 32 19.07 -21.93 -32.61
N GLY A 33 19.30 -22.58 -31.47
CA GLY A 33 19.52 -21.90 -30.19
C GLY A 33 18.30 -21.08 -29.75
N ARG A 34 17.08 -21.61 -29.88
CA ARG A 34 15.83 -20.95 -29.43
C ARG A 34 15.03 -21.87 -28.52
N CYS A 35 14.41 -21.28 -27.49
CA CYS A 35 13.52 -22.01 -26.61
C CYS A 35 12.25 -22.45 -27.36
N SER A 36 11.92 -23.74 -27.29
CA SER A 36 10.73 -24.35 -27.93
C SER A 36 9.42 -23.69 -27.52
N GLU A 37 9.27 -23.33 -26.24
CA GLU A 37 8.02 -22.77 -25.70
C GLU A 37 7.86 -21.27 -25.99
N CYS A 38 8.92 -20.48 -25.79
CA CYS A 38 8.80 -19.02 -25.79
C CYS A 38 9.57 -18.32 -26.92
N GLY A 39 10.25 -19.08 -27.78
CA GLY A 39 11.03 -18.59 -28.92
C GLY A 39 12.27 -17.78 -28.57
N LEU A 40 12.60 -17.66 -27.27
CA LEU A 40 13.73 -16.86 -26.80
C LEU A 40 15.04 -17.47 -27.28
N ALA A 41 15.84 -16.68 -28.01
CA ALA A 41 17.17 -17.09 -28.42
C ALA A 41 18.10 -17.24 -27.19
N PHE A 42 18.92 -18.29 -27.21
CA PHE A 42 19.94 -18.62 -26.23
C PHE A 42 21.19 -19.12 -26.95
N ASN A 43 22.35 -19.00 -26.32
CA ASN A 43 23.62 -19.49 -26.85
C ASN A 43 24.15 -20.60 -25.92
N PRO A 44 24.25 -21.87 -26.37
CA PRO A 44 24.76 -22.97 -25.54
C PRO A 44 26.17 -22.72 -25.01
N ARG A 45 26.99 -21.94 -25.74
CA ARG A 45 28.37 -21.61 -25.35
C ARG A 45 28.44 -20.50 -24.29
N SER A 46 27.34 -19.80 -24.04
CA SER A 46 27.27 -18.72 -23.05
C SER A 46 26.37 -19.10 -21.88
N ARG A 47 26.97 -19.34 -20.71
CA ARG A 47 26.25 -19.51 -19.43
C ARG A 47 25.38 -18.30 -19.05
N ARG A 48 25.48 -17.17 -19.77
CA ARG A 48 24.63 -16.00 -19.56
C ARG A 48 23.28 -16.08 -20.29
N SER A 49 23.02 -17.13 -21.07
CA SER A 49 21.77 -17.25 -21.83
C SER A 49 20.78 -18.28 -21.29
N TYR A 50 21.11 -19.01 -20.22
CA TYR A 50 20.25 -20.03 -19.62
C TYR A 50 20.56 -20.22 -18.12
N TYR A 51 19.64 -20.82 -17.38
CA TYR A 51 19.87 -21.28 -16.01
C TYR A 51 20.46 -22.69 -16.01
N ALA A 52 21.52 -22.92 -15.23
CA ALA A 52 22.14 -24.24 -15.10
C ALA A 52 21.29 -25.24 -14.30
N PHE A 53 20.46 -24.74 -13.38
CA PHE A 53 19.59 -25.53 -12.53
C PHE A 53 18.17 -24.98 -12.58
N GLN A 54 17.18 -25.85 -12.37
CA GLN A 54 15.78 -25.40 -12.31
C GLN A 54 15.62 -24.52 -11.07
N PRO A 55 15.22 -23.25 -11.22
CA PRO A 55 14.93 -22.43 -10.06
C PRO A 55 13.74 -23.04 -9.32
N GLY A 56 13.91 -23.26 -8.01
CA GLY A 56 12.83 -23.70 -7.14
C GLY A 56 11.65 -22.72 -7.16
N TRP A 57 10.47 -23.16 -6.73
CA TRP A 57 9.24 -22.37 -6.84
C TRP A 57 9.35 -20.97 -6.20
N MET A 58 10.01 -20.86 -5.03
CA MET A 58 10.28 -19.58 -4.38
C MET A 58 11.22 -18.71 -5.22
N ALA A 59 12.31 -19.28 -5.73
CA ALA A 59 13.22 -18.55 -6.60
C ALA A 59 12.48 -18.00 -7.82
N LYS A 60 11.58 -18.76 -8.45
CA LYS A 60 10.76 -18.25 -9.57
C LYS A 60 9.92 -17.04 -9.17
N ARG A 61 9.36 -17.03 -7.94
CA ARG A 61 8.57 -15.91 -7.41
C ARG A 61 9.42 -14.66 -7.16
N PHE A 62 10.61 -14.83 -6.57
CA PHE A 62 11.56 -13.75 -6.29
C PHE A 62 12.28 -13.24 -7.54
N LEU A 63 12.45 -14.08 -8.57
CA LEU A 63 13.07 -13.70 -9.84
C LEU A 63 12.08 -13.00 -10.78
N ALA A 64 10.77 -13.19 -10.56
CA ALA A 64 9.74 -12.52 -11.33
C ALA A 64 9.73 -11.01 -11.00
N PRO A 65 9.68 -10.14 -12.02
CA PRO A 65 9.58 -8.71 -11.78
C PRO A 65 8.30 -8.36 -11.01
N PRO A 66 8.32 -7.29 -10.21
CA PRO A 66 7.12 -6.84 -9.51
C PRO A 66 6.00 -6.56 -10.52
N GLY A 67 4.89 -7.29 -10.38
CA GLY A 67 3.72 -7.19 -11.24
C GLY A 67 2.53 -6.50 -10.58
N VAL A 68 1.37 -6.57 -11.25
CA VAL A 68 0.11 -5.93 -10.85
C VAL A 68 -0.31 -6.25 -9.41
N LEU A 69 -0.07 -7.48 -8.95
CA LEU A 69 -0.40 -7.88 -7.57
C LEU A 69 0.30 -7.00 -6.54
N TRP A 70 1.56 -6.61 -6.76
CA TRP A 70 2.26 -5.70 -5.86
C TRP A 70 1.63 -4.31 -5.85
N TRP A 71 1.19 -3.81 -7.00
CA TRP A 71 0.53 -2.51 -7.09
C TRP A 71 -0.79 -2.52 -6.33
N LEU A 72 -1.60 -3.57 -6.48
CA LEU A 72 -2.84 -3.75 -5.74
C LEU A 72 -2.61 -3.85 -4.24
N THR A 73 -1.58 -4.59 -3.81
CA THR A 73 -1.20 -4.66 -2.38
C THR A 73 -0.84 -3.28 -1.84
N PHE A 74 0.01 -2.52 -2.51
CA PHE A 74 0.38 -1.17 -2.07
C PHE A 74 -0.79 -0.20 -2.12
N LEU A 75 -1.65 -0.30 -3.12
CA LEU A 75 -2.87 0.49 -3.21
C LEU A 75 -3.79 0.22 -2.03
N PHE A 76 -4.06 -1.06 -1.74
CA PHE A 76 -4.93 -1.44 -0.62
C PHE A 76 -4.35 -1.02 0.72
N LEU A 77 -3.04 -1.22 0.95
CA LEU A 77 -2.38 -0.77 2.18
C LEU A 77 -2.37 0.76 2.32
N SER A 78 -2.21 1.50 1.22
CA SER A 78 -2.28 2.97 1.23
C SER A 78 -3.68 3.47 1.57
N ILE A 79 -4.71 2.87 0.96
CA ILE A 79 -6.12 3.17 1.26
C ILE A 79 -6.43 2.82 2.73
N TYR A 80 -5.97 1.67 3.21
CA TYR A 80 -6.15 1.26 4.60
C TYR A 80 -5.51 2.26 5.56
N LEU A 81 -4.28 2.73 5.29
CA LEU A 81 -3.62 3.76 6.10
C LEU A 81 -4.39 5.09 6.06
N MET A 82 -4.85 5.53 4.88
CA MET A 82 -5.69 6.72 4.78
C MET A 82 -6.99 6.58 5.60
N ALA A 83 -7.60 5.40 5.61
CA ALA A 83 -8.76 5.07 6.42
C ALA A 83 -8.44 4.87 7.91
N ALA A 84 -7.17 4.68 8.29
CA ALA A 84 -6.76 4.70 9.69
C ALA A 84 -6.53 6.15 10.19
N SER A 85 -6.17 7.06 9.28
CA SER A 85 -5.84 8.46 9.60
C SER A 85 -6.97 9.46 9.34
N TYR A 86 -8.23 9.05 9.09
CA TYR A 86 -9.33 10.01 8.86
C TYR A 86 -9.87 10.67 10.14
N ALA A 87 -9.58 10.09 11.31
CA ALA A 87 -9.95 10.64 12.61
C ALA A 87 -8.91 11.64 13.14
N PRO A 88 -9.29 12.65 13.96
CA PRO A 88 -8.36 13.53 14.65
C PRO A 88 -7.31 12.73 15.44
N GLY A 89 -6.03 12.87 15.08
CA GLY A 89 -4.94 12.11 15.69
C GLY A 89 -4.90 10.60 15.36
N GLY A 90 -5.72 10.16 14.40
CA GLY A 90 -5.69 8.80 13.85
C GLY A 90 -6.15 7.70 14.80
N PHE A 91 -6.36 6.51 14.23
CA PHE A 91 -6.53 5.27 14.98
C PHE A 91 -5.18 4.59 15.14
N LEU A 92 -4.43 4.91 16.22
CA LEU A 92 -3.03 4.53 16.34
C LEU A 92 -2.77 3.04 16.08
N ILE A 93 -3.58 2.15 16.67
CA ILE A 93 -3.39 0.69 16.48
C ILE A 93 -3.53 0.30 15.01
N ALA A 94 -4.51 0.89 14.31
CA ALA A 94 -4.70 0.64 12.88
C ALA A 94 -3.53 1.19 12.06
N GLU A 95 -3.01 2.38 12.40
CA GLU A 95 -1.85 2.99 11.75
C GLU A 95 -0.57 2.17 11.96
N ILE A 96 -0.32 1.67 13.18
CA ILE A 96 0.82 0.79 13.48
C ILE A 96 0.72 -0.50 12.66
N LEU A 97 -0.45 -1.15 12.63
CA LEU A 97 -0.65 -2.38 11.86
C LEU A 97 -0.48 -2.14 10.36
N GLY A 98 -1.05 -1.05 9.84
CA GLY A 98 -0.92 -0.67 8.43
C GLY A 98 0.52 -0.32 8.05
N GLY A 99 1.21 0.42 8.90
CA GLY A 99 2.61 0.80 8.72
C GLY A 99 3.53 -0.42 8.75
N PHE A 100 3.31 -1.34 9.69
CA PHE A 100 4.04 -2.60 9.76
C PHE A 100 3.81 -3.46 8.51
N ALA A 101 2.56 -3.62 8.09
CA ALA A 101 2.23 -4.36 6.87
C ALA A 101 2.89 -3.74 5.63
N LEU A 102 2.93 -2.40 5.55
CA LEU A 102 3.59 -1.65 4.49
C LEU A 102 5.11 -1.87 4.48
N VAL A 103 5.77 -1.86 5.64
CA VAL A 103 7.20 -2.13 5.78
C VAL A 103 7.53 -3.56 5.36
N VAL A 104 6.75 -4.55 5.80
CA VAL A 104 6.96 -5.95 5.41
C VAL A 104 6.77 -6.12 3.89
N ALA A 105 5.67 -5.61 3.34
CA ALA A 105 5.41 -5.65 1.90
C ALA A 105 6.52 -4.92 1.10
N GLY A 106 6.94 -3.75 1.57
CA GLY A 106 8.04 -2.97 1.00
C GLY A 106 9.37 -3.72 1.02
N GLY A 107 9.70 -4.39 2.13
CA GLY A 107 10.90 -5.22 2.24
C GLY A 107 10.90 -6.37 1.22
N PHE A 108 9.80 -7.13 1.14
CA PHE A 108 9.66 -8.19 0.13
C PHE A 108 9.71 -7.64 -1.30
N TYR A 109 9.10 -6.48 -1.55
CA TYR A 109 9.14 -5.81 -2.84
C TYR A 109 10.57 -5.44 -3.23
N LEU A 110 11.33 -4.81 -2.32
CA LEU A 110 12.72 -4.44 -2.55
C LEU A 110 13.59 -5.67 -2.79
N LEU A 111 13.37 -6.76 -2.06
CA LEU A 111 14.07 -8.03 -2.31
C LEU A 111 13.81 -8.54 -3.73
N CYS A 112 12.55 -8.54 -4.19
CA CYS A 112 12.19 -8.93 -5.56
C CYS A 112 12.79 -7.99 -6.63
N LEU A 113 12.84 -6.69 -6.32
CA LEU A 113 13.40 -5.70 -7.24
C LEU A 113 14.92 -5.84 -7.35
N ILE A 114 15.62 -6.01 -6.23
CA ILE A 114 17.07 -6.21 -6.18
C ILE A 114 17.45 -7.53 -6.87
N SER A 115 16.76 -8.63 -6.58
CA SER A 115 17.02 -9.92 -7.24
C SER A 115 16.81 -9.81 -8.76
N SER A 116 15.72 -9.19 -9.20
CA SER A 116 15.45 -8.97 -10.63
C SER A 116 16.53 -8.09 -11.28
N LEU A 117 16.96 -7.02 -10.61
CA LEU A 117 18.02 -6.15 -11.09
C LEU A 117 19.35 -6.90 -11.22
N LEU A 118 19.75 -7.67 -10.21
CA LEU A 118 20.98 -8.47 -10.22
C LEU A 118 20.98 -9.50 -11.37
N VAL A 119 19.84 -10.11 -11.65
CA VAL A 119 19.66 -11.03 -12.80
C VAL A 119 19.85 -10.27 -14.11
N HIS A 120 19.21 -9.11 -14.27
CA HIS A 120 19.36 -8.28 -15.47
C HIS A 120 20.80 -7.81 -15.68
N LEU A 121 21.48 -7.39 -14.62
CA LEU A 121 22.90 -7.00 -14.63
C LEU A 121 23.79 -8.20 -15.03
N ARG A 122 23.58 -9.36 -14.39
CA ARG A 122 24.38 -10.57 -14.63
C ARG A 122 24.30 -11.08 -16.06
N PHE A 123 23.13 -10.94 -16.67
CA PHE A 123 22.84 -11.41 -18.03
C PHE A 123 22.96 -10.30 -19.09
N GLY A 124 23.44 -9.10 -18.73
CA GLY A 124 23.67 -8.01 -19.68
C GLY A 124 22.41 -7.47 -20.35
N ARG A 125 21.24 -7.65 -19.71
CA ARG A 125 19.92 -7.27 -20.23
C ARG A 125 19.36 -6.04 -19.52
N ILE A 126 20.20 -5.03 -19.29
CA ILE A 126 19.71 -3.72 -18.84
C ILE A 126 19.12 -3.01 -20.05
N TRP A 127 17.89 -3.34 -20.40
CA TRP A 127 17.10 -2.51 -21.30
C TRP A 127 16.22 -1.65 -20.39
N TRP A 128 16.52 -0.36 -20.23
CA TRP A 128 15.60 0.60 -19.60
C TRP A 128 14.41 0.85 -20.54
N GLY A 129 13.56 -0.16 -20.69
CA GLY A 129 12.34 -0.06 -21.47
C GLY A 129 11.17 0.47 -20.64
N ALA A 130 10.06 0.77 -21.31
CA ALA A 130 8.81 1.15 -20.67
C ALA A 130 8.37 0.13 -19.60
N ARG A 131 8.71 -1.16 -19.77
CA ARG A 131 8.37 -2.24 -18.83
C ARG A 131 9.03 -2.08 -17.46
N GLN A 132 10.23 -1.51 -17.38
CA GLN A 132 10.95 -1.29 -16.13
C GLN A 132 10.42 -0.08 -15.36
N LEU A 133 9.86 0.93 -16.04
CA LEU A 133 9.19 2.05 -15.38
C LEU A 133 7.99 1.60 -14.53
N TRP A 134 7.35 0.48 -14.89
CA TRP A 134 6.28 -0.11 -14.07
C TRP A 134 6.75 -0.59 -12.69
N TRP A 135 8.05 -0.74 -12.46
CA TRP A 135 8.61 -1.04 -11.13
C TRP A 135 8.59 0.18 -10.19
N LEU A 136 8.30 1.37 -10.71
CA LEU A 136 8.15 2.57 -9.89
C LEU A 136 6.70 2.79 -9.43
N VAL A 137 5.73 2.11 -10.06
CA VAL A 137 4.30 2.31 -9.76
C VAL A 137 3.98 1.99 -8.30
N GLY A 138 4.47 0.86 -7.77
CA GLY A 138 4.27 0.50 -6.36
C GLY A 138 4.79 1.58 -5.39
N PRO A 139 6.07 1.96 -5.45
CA PRO A 139 6.62 3.06 -4.67
C PRO A 139 5.88 4.39 -4.85
N CYS A 140 5.48 4.75 -6.09
CA CYS A 140 4.71 5.96 -6.35
C CYS A 140 3.34 5.94 -5.65
N ILE A 141 2.63 4.81 -5.65
CA ILE A 141 1.36 4.66 -4.93
C ILE A 141 1.56 4.93 -3.43
N VAL A 142 2.59 4.33 -2.83
CA VAL A 142 2.91 4.52 -1.40
C VAL A 142 3.26 5.97 -1.11
N LEU A 143 4.11 6.60 -1.92
CA LEU A 143 4.50 8.00 -1.76
C LEU A 143 3.30 8.95 -1.87
N ILE A 144 2.41 8.72 -2.83
CA ILE A 144 1.17 9.51 -2.98
C ILE A 144 0.27 9.30 -1.76
N GLY A 145 0.08 8.07 -1.30
CA GLY A 145 -0.71 7.77 -0.10
C GLY A 145 -0.19 8.48 1.14
N LEU A 146 1.14 8.39 1.39
CA LEU A 146 1.78 9.08 2.51
C LEU A 146 1.69 10.60 2.38
N LEU A 147 1.85 11.15 1.18
CA LEU A 147 1.69 12.58 0.92
C LEU A 147 0.26 13.04 1.23
N LEU A 148 -0.76 12.28 0.84
CA LEU A 148 -2.16 12.61 1.14
C LEU A 148 -2.44 12.57 2.66
N ILE A 149 -1.88 11.60 3.38
CA ILE A 149 -1.96 11.54 4.84
C ILE A 149 -1.28 12.75 5.47
N PHE A 150 -0.07 13.08 5.02
CA PHE A 150 0.70 14.24 5.52
C PHE A 150 -0.04 15.56 5.30
N LEU A 151 -0.69 15.73 4.14
CA LEU A 151 -1.55 16.89 3.84
C LEU A 151 -2.90 16.87 4.58
N GLN A 152 -3.11 15.91 5.49
CA GLN A 152 -4.35 15.71 6.24
C GLN A 152 -5.58 15.54 5.33
N PHE A 153 -5.39 15.05 4.10
CA PHE A 153 -6.47 14.89 3.13
C PHE A 153 -7.59 13.98 3.63
N PRO A 154 -7.34 12.81 4.25
CA PRO A 154 -8.41 11.94 4.76
C PRO A 154 -9.29 12.63 5.80
N ILE A 155 -8.68 13.37 6.73
CA ILE A 155 -9.41 14.11 7.78
C ILE A 155 -10.25 15.22 7.15
N ARG A 156 -9.69 16.00 6.22
CA ARG A 156 -10.41 17.09 5.54
C ARG A 156 -11.61 16.59 4.76
N VAL A 157 -11.47 15.47 4.05
CA VAL A 157 -12.58 14.84 3.33
C VAL A 157 -13.62 14.30 4.31
N GLY A 158 -13.20 13.57 5.36
CA GLY A 158 -14.13 13.04 6.36
C GLY A 158 -14.93 14.15 7.07
N PHE A 159 -14.24 15.25 7.38
CA PHE A 159 -14.82 16.43 8.00
C PHE A 159 -15.80 17.12 7.07
N SER A 160 -15.42 17.39 5.80
CA SER A 160 -16.32 18.06 4.86
C SER A 160 -17.63 17.29 4.63
N TYR A 161 -17.57 15.95 4.59
CA TYR A 161 -18.76 15.11 4.52
C TYR A 161 -19.61 15.13 5.80
N SER A 162 -18.99 15.35 6.96
CA SER A 162 -19.68 15.30 8.26
C SER A 162 -20.04 16.69 8.81
N ARG A 163 -19.57 17.76 8.16
CA ARG A 163 -19.63 19.15 8.65
C ARG A 163 -21.05 19.60 8.95
N SER A 164 -21.98 19.40 8.02
CA SER A 164 -23.38 19.82 8.20
C SER A 164 -24.06 19.11 9.39
N ALA A 165 -23.76 17.83 9.61
CA ALA A 165 -24.27 17.07 10.74
C ALA A 165 -23.68 17.56 12.07
N MET A 166 -22.39 17.90 12.08
CA MET A 166 -21.73 18.47 13.27
C MET A 166 -22.27 19.87 13.60
N GLU A 167 -22.42 20.75 12.59
CA GLU A 167 -22.98 22.10 12.77
C GLU A 167 -24.43 22.05 13.28
N ALA A 168 -25.26 21.16 12.73
CA ALA A 168 -26.62 20.94 13.21
C ALA A 168 -26.63 20.48 14.68
N GLN A 169 -25.73 19.58 15.07
CA GLN A 169 -25.62 19.11 16.44
C GLN A 169 -25.15 20.22 17.40
N VAL A 170 -24.16 21.02 17.02
CA VAL A 170 -23.69 22.15 17.84
C VAL A 170 -24.81 23.18 18.02
N ALA A 171 -25.57 23.49 16.96
CA ALA A 171 -26.72 24.39 17.03
C ALA A 171 -27.82 23.89 17.99
N LEU A 172 -28.05 22.57 18.04
CA LEU A 172 -29.01 21.94 18.96
C LEU A 172 -28.53 21.88 20.42
N THR A 173 -27.21 21.96 20.64
CA THR A 173 -26.60 21.85 21.98
C THR A 173 -26.38 23.24 22.63
N ALA A 174 -26.71 24.32 21.93
CA ALA A 174 -26.90 25.66 22.51
C ALA A 174 -28.00 25.63 23.60
N PRO A 175 -27.95 26.50 24.63
CA PRO A 175 -28.34 26.20 26.01
C PRO A 175 -29.78 25.66 26.12
N GLY A 176 -29.88 24.34 26.12
CA GLY A 176 -31.11 23.58 26.19
C GLY A 176 -30.84 22.24 26.87
N PRO A 177 -31.89 21.57 27.39
CA PRO A 177 -31.75 20.27 28.05
C PRO A 177 -31.05 19.27 27.11
N PRO A 178 -30.28 18.32 27.66
CA PRO A 178 -29.47 17.40 26.85
C PRO A 178 -30.38 16.59 25.92
N ALA A 179 -30.47 17.02 24.66
CA ALA A 179 -31.11 16.25 23.61
C ALA A 179 -30.39 14.89 23.49
N SER A 180 -31.12 13.85 23.06
CA SER A 180 -30.54 12.53 22.79
C SER A 180 -29.37 12.68 21.82
N ARG A 181 -28.14 12.57 22.34
CA ARG A 181 -26.93 12.83 21.56
C ARG A 181 -26.63 11.61 20.68
N PRO A 182 -26.54 11.74 19.35
CA PRO A 182 -26.32 10.59 18.47
C PRO A 182 -24.92 10.02 18.68
N ALA A 183 -24.80 8.69 18.62
CA ALA A 183 -23.51 8.00 18.74
C ALA A 183 -22.58 8.22 17.54
N TRP A 184 -23.14 8.63 16.40
CA TRP A 184 -22.45 8.91 15.15
C TRP A 184 -22.85 10.28 14.61
N LEU A 185 -21.86 11.07 14.18
CA LEU A 185 -22.05 12.34 13.47
C LEU A 185 -21.36 12.24 12.11
N GLY A 186 -22.16 12.00 11.07
CA GLY A 186 -21.64 11.68 9.74
C GLY A 186 -20.79 10.41 9.76
N LEU A 187 -19.50 10.55 9.44
CA LEU A 187 -18.54 9.44 9.42
C LEU A 187 -17.86 9.18 10.77
N TYR A 188 -18.08 10.04 11.77
CA TYR A 188 -17.34 9.96 13.03
C TYR A 188 -18.17 9.32 14.13
N PRO A 189 -17.65 8.30 14.84
CA PRO A 189 -18.24 7.85 16.09
C PRO A 189 -17.87 8.84 17.19
N VAL A 190 -18.84 9.54 17.77
CA VAL A 190 -18.58 10.65 18.70
C VAL A 190 -18.94 10.29 20.14
N ARG A 191 -18.18 10.85 21.07
CA ARG A 191 -18.43 10.91 22.50
C ARG A 191 -18.45 12.38 22.90
N TYR A 192 -19.41 12.75 23.72
CA TYR A 192 -19.56 14.12 24.16
C TYR A 192 -19.02 14.30 25.56
N ASP A 193 -18.42 15.44 25.80
CA ASP A 193 -18.14 15.91 27.15
C ASP A 193 -19.44 16.51 27.74
N GLY A 194 -19.71 16.22 29.01
CA GLY A 194 -20.84 16.78 29.74
C GLY A 194 -20.62 18.27 30.07
N ASN A 195 -19.36 18.66 30.24
CA ASN A 195 -18.99 20.00 30.66
C ASN A 195 -18.80 20.97 29.48
N ARG A 196 -18.49 20.44 28.29
CA ARG A 196 -18.16 21.22 27.09
C ARG A 196 -19.07 20.82 25.92
N PRO A 197 -20.25 21.46 25.75
CA PRO A 197 -21.23 21.07 24.73
C PRO A 197 -20.73 21.24 23.29
N ASN A 198 -19.74 22.09 23.06
CA ASN A 198 -19.15 22.35 21.74
C ASN A 198 -17.98 21.40 21.40
N LEU A 199 -17.59 20.51 22.31
CA LEU A 199 -16.50 19.55 22.14
C LEU A 199 -17.03 18.18 21.72
N LEU A 200 -16.62 17.74 20.54
CA LEU A 200 -16.98 16.47 19.90
C LEU A 200 -15.77 15.54 19.89
N LEU A 201 -15.64 14.65 20.87
CA LEU A 201 -14.52 13.69 20.94
C LEU A 201 -14.80 12.50 20.03
N VAL A 202 -13.84 12.10 19.20
CA VAL A 202 -14.00 10.93 18.34
C VAL A 202 -13.56 9.68 19.11
N ARG A 203 -14.43 8.66 19.15
CA ARG A 203 -14.17 7.43 19.89
C ARG A 203 -13.00 6.66 19.29
N GLY A 204 -12.02 6.32 20.13
CA GLY A 204 -10.83 5.57 19.72
C GLY A 204 -9.81 6.37 18.91
N ALA A 205 -10.02 7.68 18.77
CA ALA A 205 -9.07 8.58 18.14
C ALA A 205 -8.01 9.04 19.15
N GLY A 206 -6.74 9.05 18.74
CA GLY A 206 -5.61 9.29 19.63
C GLY A 206 -5.11 8.03 20.34
N PHE A 207 -4.08 8.19 21.16
CA PHE A 207 -3.45 7.09 21.90
C PHE A 207 -3.70 7.20 23.41
N ILE A 208 -3.16 8.27 24.00
CA ILE A 208 -3.31 8.59 25.42
C ILE A 208 -4.44 9.61 25.59
N ASN A 209 -4.43 10.64 24.75
CA ASN A 209 -5.37 11.74 24.80
C ASN A 209 -6.62 11.44 23.96
N SER A 210 -7.74 12.03 24.35
CA SER A 210 -8.96 11.97 23.54
C SER A 210 -8.92 13.08 22.51
N ASN A 211 -8.96 12.71 21.23
CA ASN A 211 -8.94 13.67 20.14
C ASN A 211 -10.33 13.87 19.53
N GLY A 212 -10.58 15.05 18.99
CA GLY A 212 -11.88 15.43 18.50
C GLY A 212 -11.91 16.72 17.68
N PHE A 213 -13.11 17.29 17.60
CA PHE A 213 -13.37 18.58 16.99
C PHE A 213 -14.02 19.50 18.01
N VAL A 214 -13.69 20.78 17.98
CA VAL A 214 -14.36 21.81 18.77
C VAL A 214 -14.77 22.97 17.87
N HIS A 215 -15.99 23.47 18.08
CA HIS A 215 -16.54 24.61 17.34
C HIS A 215 -16.45 25.89 18.18
N LEU A 216 -15.71 26.89 17.68
CA LEU A 216 -15.40 28.14 18.37
C LEU A 216 -15.67 29.35 17.46
N PRO A 217 -16.93 29.81 17.33
CA PRO A 217 -17.32 30.83 16.35
C PRO A 217 -16.85 32.27 16.66
N ASN A 218 -16.34 32.52 17.88
CA ASN A 218 -15.97 33.87 18.34
C ASN A 218 -14.46 34.02 18.60
N VAL A 219 -13.64 33.12 18.06
CA VAL A 219 -12.19 33.15 18.25
C VAL A 219 -11.54 33.65 16.96
N GLU A 220 -11.34 34.97 16.88
CA GLU A 220 -10.70 35.61 15.74
C GLU A 220 -9.17 35.65 15.89
N GLY A 221 -8.46 35.29 14.81
CA GLY A 221 -7.02 35.55 14.68
C GLY A 221 -6.08 34.60 15.42
N THR A 222 -6.57 33.54 16.07
CA THR A 222 -5.71 32.54 16.73
C THR A 222 -5.78 31.18 16.04
N ASP A 223 -4.62 30.64 15.67
CA ASP A 223 -4.51 29.28 15.11
C ASP A 223 -4.40 28.20 16.19
N TYR A 224 -4.22 28.62 17.45
CA TYR A 224 -4.07 27.75 18.61
C TYR A 224 -4.88 28.28 19.78
N PHE A 225 -5.45 27.37 20.55
CA PHE A 225 -6.22 27.65 21.76
C PHE A 225 -5.88 26.60 22.83
N GLU A 226 -5.69 27.03 24.08
CA GLU A 226 -5.43 26.15 25.21
C GLU A 226 -6.23 26.62 26.43
N GLU A 227 -7.04 25.73 27.01
CA GLU A 227 -7.87 26.00 28.18
C GLU A 227 -7.89 24.79 29.10
N GLY A 228 -7.10 24.87 30.18
CA GLY A 228 -6.94 23.78 31.15
C GLY A 228 -6.30 22.55 30.50
N ASP A 229 -7.06 21.47 30.39
CA ASP A 229 -6.69 20.19 29.78
C ASP A 229 -6.97 20.10 28.27
N LEU A 230 -7.60 21.13 27.69
CA LEU A 230 -7.96 21.18 26.27
C LEU A 230 -6.93 21.98 25.48
N ARG A 231 -6.39 21.35 24.43
CA ARG A 231 -5.59 22.01 23.39
C ARG A 231 -6.32 21.92 22.07
N ALA A 232 -6.30 22.97 21.28
CA ALA A 232 -6.99 23.00 19.99
C ALA A 232 -6.21 23.77 18.93
N TRP A 233 -6.19 23.24 17.70
CA TRP A 233 -5.54 23.85 16.54
C TRP A 233 -6.54 24.11 15.43
N ARG A 234 -6.46 25.28 14.80
CA ARG A 234 -7.40 25.68 13.76
C ARG A 234 -7.32 24.72 12.58
N PHE A 235 -8.49 24.29 12.10
CA PHE A 235 -8.60 23.27 11.07
C PHE A 235 -9.33 23.76 9.82
N ASP A 236 -10.56 24.26 10.00
CA ASP A 236 -11.40 24.77 8.91
C ASP A 236 -12.42 25.80 9.43
N GLY A 237 -12.19 27.09 9.12
CA GLY A 237 -13.05 28.18 9.60
C GLY A 237 -13.07 28.28 11.12
N ASP A 238 -14.25 28.02 11.71
CA ASP A 238 -14.54 28.07 13.15
C ASP A 238 -14.32 26.70 13.84
N TRP A 239 -13.87 25.70 13.08
CA TRP A 239 -13.58 24.36 13.58
C TRP A 239 -12.10 24.18 13.88
N PHE A 240 -11.84 23.62 15.06
CA PHE A 240 -10.51 23.30 15.54
C PHE A 240 -10.41 21.79 15.82
N LEU A 241 -9.24 21.21 15.54
CA LEU A 241 -8.88 19.87 16.03
C LEU A 241 -8.58 20.00 17.52
N ALA A 242 -9.26 19.22 18.35
CA ALA A 242 -9.12 19.25 19.80
C ALA A 242 -8.37 18.02 20.30
N GLU A 243 -7.53 18.22 21.31
CA GLU A 243 -6.86 17.19 22.11
C GLU A 243 -7.16 17.46 23.59
N LEU A 244 -7.69 16.45 24.27
CA LEU A 244 -8.04 16.49 25.70
C LEU A 244 -7.09 15.59 26.48
N GLN A 245 -6.31 16.19 27.38
CA GLN A 245 -5.39 15.49 28.28
C GLN A 245 -6.14 14.92 29.49
N PHE A 246 -5.77 13.72 29.92
CA PHE A 246 -6.32 13.07 31.11
C PHE A 246 -5.44 13.29 32.34
#